data_AF-A0A1Y1I036-F1
#
_entry.id   AF-A0A1Y1I036-F1
#
_cell.length_a   1.000
_cell.length_b   1.000
_cell.length_c   1.000
_cell.angle_alpha   90.00
_cell.angle_beta   90.00
_cell.angle_gamma   90.00
#
_symmetry.space_group_name_H-M   'P 1'
#
loop_
_entity.id
_entity.type
_entity.pdbx_description
1 polymer ?
#
loop_
_entity_poly.entity_id
_entity_poly.type
_entity_poly.pdbx_seq_one_letter_code
_entity_poly.pdbx_strand_id
1 'polypeptide(L)'
;MNSNPAADATVGQIPTVLHSLARSLFPSTKFLAQRHSQGASILQHRSFSAHAHLPRTAAVAPAVLGWRPSLEELEREERKRRACQAGPSHRALLVDAAGTLLAPSEPAAQVYKTIGRKYGVTISEGDILRRYRWAYSQPWSESHLRYVDDARFFWASVIEASTGCSDPQYFEDLYQYYASARAWRLIDPHAGEAFSALREAGVKIAVVSNFDTRLRPILEQLGCSDWFDALAISAEVEAEKPNPTIFLRACELLGVPPEEAVHVGDDRRNDVWGARDAGCGDAWLWGDDVTSFAEVATRMGVAVAEAEEPLVA
;
A
#
# COMPACT_ATOMS: atom_id res chain seq x y z
N MET A 1 -43.05 -24.72 39.05
CA MET A 1 -41.83 -25.20 39.75
C MET A 1 -40.75 -25.40 38.70
N ASN A 2 -39.63 -24.73 38.91
CA ASN A 2 -38.39 -24.77 38.12
C ASN A 2 -37.90 -26.19 37.88
N SER A 3 -37.17 -26.39 36.78
CA SER A 3 -35.80 -26.95 36.79
C SER A 3 -35.13 -26.74 35.43
N ASN A 4 -34.10 -25.89 35.44
CA ASN A 4 -33.06 -25.78 34.42
C ASN A 4 -32.09 -26.96 34.57
N PRO A 5 -31.34 -27.34 33.51
CA PRO A 5 -29.89 -27.17 33.64
C PRO A 5 -29.20 -26.69 32.35
N ALA A 6 -28.38 -25.66 32.52
CA ALA A 6 -27.11 -25.45 31.81
C ALA A 6 -26.10 -26.52 32.31
N ALA A 7 -24.99 -26.88 31.67
CA ALA A 7 -24.17 -26.29 30.64
C ALA A 7 -23.28 -27.41 30.07
N ASP A 8 -22.89 -27.34 28.80
CA ASP A 8 -21.50 -27.63 28.41
C ASP A 8 -21.29 -27.18 26.95
N ALA A 9 -20.49 -26.13 26.75
CA ALA A 9 -19.98 -25.76 25.44
C ALA A 9 -18.59 -25.18 25.65
N THR A 10 -17.63 -26.07 25.45
CA THR A 10 -16.20 -25.85 25.43
C THR A 10 -15.83 -24.66 24.54
N VAL A 11 -14.98 -23.81 25.11
CA VAL A 11 -14.33 -22.67 24.45
C VAL A 11 -13.46 -23.20 23.31
N GLY A 12 -14.03 -23.21 22.11
CA GLY A 12 -13.31 -23.46 20.86
C GLY A 12 -12.50 -22.23 20.47
N GLN A 13 -11.20 -22.42 20.27
CA GLN A 13 -10.25 -21.42 19.81
C GLN A 13 -10.73 -20.74 18.53
N ILE A 14 -10.80 -19.41 18.56
CA ILE A 14 -11.10 -18.56 17.41
C ILE A 14 -9.88 -18.60 16.46
N PRO A 15 -10.02 -19.03 15.19
CA PRO A 15 -8.95 -18.90 14.22
C PRO A 15 -8.76 -17.43 13.85
N THR A 16 -7.54 -16.93 14.02
CA THR A 16 -7.13 -15.58 13.60
C THR A 16 -7.11 -15.51 12.08
N VAL A 17 -8.16 -14.96 11.46
CA VAL A 17 -8.26 -14.86 10.00
C VAL A 17 -8.80 -13.49 9.58
N LEU A 18 -8.13 -12.91 8.56
CA LEU A 18 -8.54 -11.81 7.66
C LEU A 18 -8.54 -10.36 8.17
N HIS A 19 -7.49 -9.61 7.77
CA HIS A 19 -7.27 -8.21 8.18
C HIS A 19 -7.01 -7.19 7.05
N SER A 20 -6.65 -7.58 5.82
CA SER A 20 -6.16 -6.66 4.76
C SER A 20 -7.13 -5.52 4.37
N LEU A 21 -8.28 -5.79 3.76
CA LEU A 21 -9.25 -4.73 3.41
C LEU A 21 -9.86 -4.02 4.63
N ALA A 22 -9.96 -4.71 5.77
CA ALA A 22 -10.40 -4.08 7.01
C ALA A 22 -9.35 -3.13 7.62
N ARG A 23 -8.05 -3.29 7.29
CA ARG A 23 -6.98 -2.34 7.62
C ARG A 23 -6.94 -1.17 6.65
N SER A 24 -7.10 -1.39 5.35
CA SER A 24 -7.09 -0.29 4.37
C SER A 24 -8.30 0.63 4.52
N LEU A 25 -9.48 0.08 4.83
CA LEU A 25 -10.68 0.87 5.18
C LEU A 25 -10.59 1.58 6.53
N PHE A 26 -9.65 1.17 7.39
CA PHE A 26 -9.53 1.67 8.76
C PHE A 26 -8.09 1.58 9.28
N PRO A 27 -7.21 2.54 8.94
CA PRO A 27 -5.86 2.58 9.48
C PRO A 27 -5.91 2.75 11.00
N SER A 28 -5.24 1.83 11.71
CA SER A 28 -5.03 1.94 13.15
C SER A 28 -4.06 3.10 13.43
N THR A 29 -4.50 4.12 14.16
CA THR A 29 -3.63 5.19 14.66
C THR A 29 -2.55 4.61 15.58
N LYS A 30 -1.30 4.56 15.12
CA LYS A 30 -0.13 4.35 16.00
C LYS A 30 0.49 5.71 16.33
N PHE A 31 0.43 6.05 17.62
CA PHE A 31 1.14 7.16 18.23
C PHE A 31 2.65 6.97 18.12
N LEU A 32 3.35 7.97 17.60
CA LEU A 32 4.81 8.02 17.54
C LEU A 32 5.33 8.50 18.91
N ALA A 33 6.01 7.62 19.66
CA ALA A 33 6.70 8.00 20.89
C ALA A 33 8.13 8.45 20.53
N GLN A 34 8.37 9.76 20.58
CA GLN A 34 9.71 10.37 20.52
C GLN A 34 10.58 9.88 21.68
N ARG A 35 11.82 9.46 21.40
CA ARG A 35 12.87 9.34 22.42
C ARG A 35 13.92 10.43 22.20
N HIS A 36 14.06 11.28 23.21
CA HIS A 36 15.10 12.29 23.33
C HIS A 36 16.48 11.67 23.54
N SER A 37 17.47 12.29 22.92
CA SER A 37 18.90 12.13 23.17
C SER A 37 19.33 12.90 24.43
N GLN A 38 20.33 12.37 25.13
CA GLN A 38 21.22 13.15 25.98
C GLN A 38 22.66 12.71 25.68
N GLY A 39 23.53 13.69 25.45
CA GLY A 39 24.97 13.49 25.28
C GLY A 39 25.75 13.75 26.57
N ALA A 40 27.04 13.41 26.55
CA ALA A 40 28.04 14.01 27.41
C ALA A 40 29.46 13.89 26.81
N SER A 41 30.07 15.07 26.69
CA SER A 41 31.48 15.52 26.58
C SER A 41 32.63 14.57 26.99
N ILE A 42 33.82 14.75 26.39
CA ILE A 42 35.08 15.15 27.07
C ILE A 42 36.19 15.58 26.05
N LEU A 43 36.96 16.59 26.48
CA LEU A 43 38.05 17.36 25.85
C LEU A 43 39.38 16.59 25.62
N GLN A 44 40.23 17.05 24.68
CA GLN A 44 41.48 17.83 24.96
C GLN A 44 42.46 17.96 23.76
N HIS A 45 42.89 19.22 23.53
CA HIS A 45 44.16 19.79 23.04
C HIS A 45 45.20 18.97 22.22
N ARG A 46 45.72 19.59 21.14
CA ARG A 46 47.03 20.30 21.15
C ARG A 46 47.33 21.00 19.82
N SER A 47 47.90 22.21 19.96
CA SER A 47 48.34 23.14 18.94
C SER A 47 49.69 22.76 18.33
N PHE A 48 49.94 23.11 17.07
CA PHE A 48 51.30 23.44 16.58
C PHE A 48 51.22 24.53 15.50
N SER A 49 52.14 25.49 15.62
CA SER A 49 52.32 26.65 14.74
C SER A 49 53.55 26.44 13.86
N ALA A 50 53.49 26.89 12.60
CA ALA A 50 54.69 27.23 11.83
C ALA A 50 54.36 28.29 10.77
N HIS A 51 55.09 29.40 10.83
CA HIS A 51 55.09 30.48 9.84
C HIS A 51 55.98 30.14 8.65
N ALA A 52 55.58 30.57 7.44
CA ALA A 52 56.49 30.91 6.36
C ALA A 52 55.84 31.94 5.41
N HIS A 53 56.67 32.85 4.90
CA HIS A 53 56.35 34.09 4.19
C HIS A 53 55.80 33.94 2.75
N LEU A 54 55.10 35.00 2.33
CA LEU A 54 54.52 35.30 1.00
C LEU A 54 55.54 35.35 -0.16
N PRO A 55 55.07 35.28 -1.42
CA PRO A 55 54.92 36.51 -2.18
C PRO A 55 53.58 36.65 -2.93
N ARG A 56 53.39 37.85 -3.46
CA ARG A 56 52.15 38.53 -3.85
C ARG A 56 51.74 38.26 -5.31
N THR A 57 50.43 38.33 -5.51
CA THR A 57 49.65 38.65 -6.74
C THR A 57 49.63 37.68 -7.93
N ALA A 58 48.53 36.91 -8.01
CA ALA A 58 47.75 36.75 -9.24
C ALA A 58 46.28 36.94 -8.87
N ALA A 59 45.55 37.76 -9.62
CA ALA A 59 44.15 38.06 -9.37
C ALA A 59 43.30 36.78 -9.59
N VAL A 60 42.69 36.29 -8.51
CA VAL A 60 41.73 35.18 -8.54
C VAL A 60 40.34 35.79 -8.65
N ALA A 61 39.57 35.33 -9.64
CA ALA A 61 38.15 35.66 -9.82
C ALA A 61 37.35 35.34 -8.54
N PRO A 62 36.21 36.00 -8.27
CA PRO A 62 35.46 35.78 -7.05
C PRO A 62 35.02 34.31 -7.01
N ALA A 63 35.50 33.59 -6.00
CA ALA A 63 35.04 32.23 -5.73
C ALA A 63 33.56 32.28 -5.41
N VAL A 64 32.73 31.81 -6.34
CA VAL A 64 31.38 31.36 -6.03
C VAL A 64 31.55 30.32 -4.92
N LEU A 65 30.95 30.58 -3.76
CA LEU A 65 30.99 29.71 -2.61
C LEU A 65 30.26 28.42 -2.99
N GLY A 66 30.97 27.52 -3.65
CA GLY A 66 30.42 26.30 -4.23
C GLY A 66 29.96 25.40 -3.10
N TRP A 67 28.65 25.21 -3.01
CA TRP A 67 28.08 24.11 -2.27
C TRP A 67 28.83 22.82 -2.65
N ARG A 68 29.42 22.16 -1.65
CA ARG A 68 30.06 20.87 -1.82
C ARG A 68 29.13 19.82 -1.24
N PRO A 69 28.65 18.86 -2.03
CA PRO A 69 27.88 17.75 -1.49
C PRO A 69 28.74 16.99 -0.47
N SER A 70 28.08 16.54 0.58
CA SER A 70 28.64 15.64 1.59
C SER A 70 29.10 14.32 0.96
N LEU A 71 29.97 13.60 1.66
CA LEU A 71 30.40 12.26 1.23
C LEU A 71 29.22 11.30 1.09
N GLU A 72 28.23 11.40 1.98
CA GLU A 72 27.00 10.60 1.92
C GLU A 72 26.17 10.88 0.66
N GLU A 73 26.06 12.15 0.26
CA GLU A 73 25.37 12.55 -0.98
C GLU A 73 26.09 12.04 -2.23
N LEU A 74 27.43 12.12 -2.25
CA LEU A 74 28.25 11.59 -3.35
C LEU A 74 28.18 10.07 -3.46
N GLU A 75 28.22 9.35 -2.33
CA GLU A 75 28.06 7.90 -2.32
C GLU A 75 26.65 7.46 -2.74
N ARG A 76 25.61 8.22 -2.36
CA ARG A 76 24.22 8.00 -2.81
C ARG A 76 24.08 8.22 -4.31
N GLU A 77 24.67 9.29 -4.85
CA GLU A 77 24.76 9.58 -6.29
C GLU A 77 25.48 8.48 -7.07
N GLU A 78 26.62 8.00 -6.57
CA GLU A 78 27.39 6.95 -7.23
C GLU A 78 26.66 5.60 -7.20
N ARG A 79 25.97 5.25 -6.10
CA ARG A 79 25.08 4.08 -6.04
C ARG A 79 23.93 4.19 -7.04
N LYS A 80 23.27 5.36 -7.13
CA LYS A 80 22.23 5.61 -8.14
C LYS A 80 22.77 5.38 -9.56
N ARG A 81 23.96 5.91 -9.87
CA ARG A 81 24.61 5.73 -11.19
C ARG A 81 24.92 4.27 -11.51
N ARG A 82 25.46 3.51 -10.56
CA ARG A 82 25.76 2.08 -10.75
C ARG A 82 24.49 1.24 -10.94
N ALA A 83 23.43 1.53 -10.18
CA ALA A 83 22.15 0.87 -10.33
C ALA A 83 21.54 1.11 -11.73
N CYS A 84 21.58 2.36 -12.21
CA CYS A 84 21.11 2.70 -13.56
C CYS A 84 21.89 1.97 -14.69
N GLN A 85 23.15 1.59 -14.46
CA GLN A 85 23.97 0.87 -15.44
C GLN A 85 23.75 -0.65 -15.45
N ALA A 86 23.22 -1.22 -14.36
CA ALA A 86 22.98 -2.67 -14.24
C ALA A 86 21.58 -3.11 -14.72
N GLY A 87 20.69 -2.16 -15.02
CA GLY A 87 19.29 -2.42 -15.32
C GLY A 87 18.48 -2.75 -14.05
N PRO A 88 17.14 -2.86 -14.16
CA PRO A 88 16.30 -3.17 -13.02
C PRO A 88 16.54 -4.60 -12.51
N SER A 89 16.50 -4.79 -11.19
CA SER A 89 16.75 -6.10 -10.54
C SER A 89 15.66 -7.14 -10.83
N HIS A 90 14.46 -6.69 -11.18
CA HIS A 90 13.30 -7.50 -11.54
C HIS A 90 12.67 -6.91 -12.82
N ARG A 91 12.10 -7.78 -13.66
CA ARG A 91 11.45 -7.37 -14.91
C ARG A 91 9.96 -7.03 -14.74
N ALA A 92 9.36 -7.42 -13.60
CA ALA A 92 7.99 -7.06 -13.28
C ALA A 92 7.81 -6.54 -11.85
N LEU A 93 6.90 -5.59 -11.69
CA LEU A 93 6.35 -5.13 -10.42
C LEU A 93 4.87 -5.52 -10.34
N LEU A 94 4.51 -6.32 -9.35
CA LEU A 94 3.14 -6.64 -8.98
C LEU A 94 2.74 -5.77 -7.78
N VAL A 95 1.58 -5.13 -7.85
CA VAL A 95 1.15 -4.15 -6.85
C VAL A 95 -0.24 -4.49 -6.35
N ASP A 96 -0.43 -4.58 -5.03
CA ASP A 96 -1.76 -4.63 -4.45
C ASP A 96 -2.50 -3.28 -4.61
N ALA A 97 -3.83 -3.35 -4.74
CA ALA A 97 -4.64 -2.14 -4.83
C ALA A 97 -4.97 -1.56 -3.44
N ALA A 98 -5.91 -2.16 -2.72
CA ALA A 98 -6.49 -1.56 -1.51
C ALA A 98 -5.60 -1.73 -0.27
N GLY A 99 -4.98 -0.65 0.19
CA GLY A 99 -4.04 -0.63 1.32
C GLY A 99 -2.60 -0.36 0.89
N THR A 100 -2.33 -0.42 -0.42
CA THR A 100 -0.99 -0.18 -1.00
C THR A 100 -1.03 0.95 -2.04
N LEU A 101 -1.75 0.76 -3.14
CA LEU A 101 -1.96 1.82 -4.14
C LEU A 101 -3.08 2.79 -3.71
N LEU A 102 -4.22 2.24 -3.27
CA LEU A 102 -5.46 2.94 -2.99
C LEU A 102 -5.80 2.88 -1.51
N ALA A 103 -6.23 4.00 -0.95
CA ALA A 103 -6.90 4.07 0.33
C ALA A 103 -8.28 4.71 0.16
N PRO A 104 -9.23 4.39 1.04
CA PRO A 104 -10.48 5.13 1.10
C PRO A 104 -10.25 6.59 1.46
N SER A 105 -10.98 7.48 0.79
CA SER A 105 -10.91 8.93 1.02
C SER A 105 -11.46 9.31 2.40
N GLU A 106 -12.41 8.52 2.91
CA GLU A 106 -13.03 8.68 4.21
C GLU A 106 -13.07 7.33 4.96
N PRO A 107 -13.03 7.33 6.30
CA PRO A 107 -13.19 6.10 7.09
C PRO A 107 -14.53 5.42 6.75
N ALA A 108 -14.53 4.12 6.46
CA ALA A 108 -15.75 3.47 5.95
C ALA A 108 -16.93 3.52 6.94
N ALA A 109 -16.68 3.47 8.24
CA ALA A 109 -17.71 3.59 9.28
C ALA A 109 -18.38 4.97 9.28
N GLN A 110 -17.62 6.03 8.98
CA GLN A 110 -18.15 7.38 8.81
C GLN A 110 -19.04 7.45 7.57
N VAL A 111 -18.61 6.85 6.45
CA VAL A 111 -19.41 6.77 5.21
C VAL A 111 -20.71 6.00 5.45
N TYR A 112 -20.61 4.80 6.06
CA TYR A 112 -21.73 3.93 6.38
C TYR A 112 -22.76 4.67 7.24
N LYS A 113 -22.32 5.37 8.29
CA LYS A 113 -23.22 6.17 9.12
C LYS A 113 -23.81 7.36 8.37
N THR A 114 -23.00 8.08 7.60
CA THR A 114 -23.45 9.30 6.90
C THR A 114 -24.52 8.97 5.87
N ILE A 115 -24.29 7.96 5.02
CA ILE A 115 -25.28 7.47 4.06
C ILE A 115 -26.44 6.79 4.79
N GLY A 116 -26.16 6.04 5.86
CA GLY A 116 -27.15 5.27 6.62
C GLY A 116 -28.16 6.11 7.41
N ARG A 117 -27.86 7.38 7.73
CA ARG A 117 -28.75 8.30 8.46
C ARG A 117 -30.14 8.39 7.83
N LYS A 118 -30.23 8.43 6.49
CA LYS A 118 -31.52 8.51 5.79
C LYS A 118 -32.34 7.20 5.83
N TYR A 119 -31.71 6.10 6.21
CA TYR A 119 -32.33 4.77 6.35
C TYR A 119 -32.49 4.34 7.81
N GLY A 120 -32.27 5.26 8.76
CA GLY A 120 -32.46 4.98 10.19
C GLY A 120 -31.26 4.33 10.89
N VAL A 121 -30.06 4.32 10.29
CA VAL A 121 -28.84 3.88 10.98
C VAL A 121 -28.48 4.88 12.08
N THR A 122 -28.64 4.47 13.34
CA THR A 122 -28.41 5.31 14.54
C THR A 122 -27.19 4.90 15.37
N ILE A 123 -26.61 3.73 15.07
CA ILE A 123 -25.46 3.20 15.82
C ILE A 123 -24.19 4.05 15.60
N SER A 124 -23.26 3.97 16.56
CA SER A 124 -22.02 4.78 16.52
C SER A 124 -21.04 4.29 15.44
N GLU A 125 -20.13 5.15 15.00
CA GLU A 125 -19.06 4.76 14.03
C GLU A 125 -18.15 3.68 14.62
N GLY A 126 -17.89 3.74 15.92
CA GLY A 126 -17.13 2.70 16.62
C GLY A 126 -17.84 1.34 16.63
N ASP A 127 -19.17 1.33 16.74
CA ASP A 127 -19.96 0.10 16.63
C ASP A 127 -19.99 -0.45 15.21
N ILE A 128 -20.20 0.42 14.21
CA ILE A 128 -20.14 0.04 12.79
C ILE A 128 -18.77 -0.56 12.48
N LEU A 129 -17.69 0.10 12.87
CA LEU A 129 -16.33 -0.39 12.65
C LEU A 129 -16.09 -1.75 13.29
N ARG A 130 -16.49 -1.92 14.56
CA ARG A 130 -16.33 -3.20 15.27
C ARG A 130 -17.11 -4.31 14.58
N ARG A 131 -18.37 -4.07 14.20
CA ARG A 131 -19.22 -5.05 13.54
C ARG A 131 -18.77 -5.33 12.11
N TYR A 132 -18.31 -4.32 11.37
CA TYR A 132 -17.70 -4.47 10.05
C TYR A 132 -16.50 -5.42 10.11
N ARG A 133 -15.56 -5.18 11.02
CA ARG A 133 -14.37 -6.03 11.19
C ARG A 133 -14.76 -7.48 11.48
N TRP A 134 -15.74 -7.67 12.36
CA TRP A 134 -16.26 -8.99 12.67
C TRP A 134 -16.92 -9.66 11.45
N ALA A 135 -17.80 -8.96 10.74
CA ALA A 135 -18.51 -9.49 9.56
C ALA A 135 -17.53 -9.85 8.43
N TYR A 136 -16.57 -8.97 8.17
CA TYR A 136 -15.56 -9.17 7.13
C TYR A 136 -14.60 -10.33 7.44
N SER A 137 -14.35 -10.63 8.71
CA SER A 137 -13.49 -11.75 9.12
C SER A 137 -14.21 -13.10 9.15
N GLN A 138 -15.54 -13.14 9.00
CA GLN A 138 -16.27 -14.40 9.01
C GLN A 138 -15.97 -15.19 7.73
N PRO A 139 -15.88 -16.54 7.81
CA PRO A 139 -15.87 -17.38 6.62
C PRO A 139 -17.09 -17.08 5.76
N TRP A 140 -16.88 -16.92 4.45
CA TRP A 140 -17.97 -16.75 3.50
C TRP A 140 -18.50 -18.14 3.10
N SER A 141 -19.74 -18.46 3.49
CA SER A 141 -20.26 -19.83 3.39
C SER A 141 -20.75 -20.23 2.00
N GLU A 142 -21.05 -19.27 1.13
CA GLU A 142 -21.64 -19.52 -0.18
C GLU A 142 -20.60 -19.80 -1.28
N SER A 143 -19.34 -19.45 -1.06
CA SER A 143 -18.23 -19.71 -1.97
C SER A 143 -16.89 -19.63 -1.24
N HIS A 144 -15.90 -20.40 -1.71
CA HIS A 144 -14.51 -20.22 -1.26
C HIS A 144 -13.90 -18.90 -1.71
N LEU A 145 -14.53 -18.20 -2.65
CA LEU A 145 -14.16 -16.88 -3.15
C LEU A 145 -15.14 -15.83 -2.63
N ARG A 146 -14.64 -14.78 -1.98
CA ARG A 146 -15.50 -13.69 -1.49
C ARG A 146 -16.06 -12.82 -2.61
N TYR A 147 -15.25 -12.58 -3.63
CA TYR A 147 -15.61 -11.74 -4.77
C TYR A 147 -15.99 -12.61 -5.96
N VAL A 148 -17.29 -12.92 -6.05
CA VAL A 148 -17.89 -13.50 -7.26
C VAL A 148 -18.55 -12.36 -8.03
N ASP A 149 -18.18 -12.20 -9.30
CA ASP A 149 -18.62 -11.09 -10.15
C ASP A 149 -18.42 -9.71 -9.47
N ASP A 150 -19.53 -9.05 -9.17
CA ASP A 150 -19.59 -7.71 -8.57
C ASP A 150 -19.66 -7.73 -7.04
N ALA A 151 -19.62 -8.93 -6.45
CA ALA A 151 -19.62 -9.23 -5.02
C ALA A 151 -20.76 -8.58 -4.23
N ARG A 152 -21.87 -8.27 -4.89
CA ARG A 152 -22.99 -7.57 -4.24
C ARG A 152 -23.57 -8.34 -3.06
N PHE A 153 -23.68 -9.67 -3.17
CA PHE A 153 -24.16 -10.52 -2.06
C PHE A 153 -23.24 -10.45 -0.85
N PHE A 154 -21.93 -10.59 -1.06
CA PHE A 154 -20.94 -10.45 0.00
C PHE A 154 -21.03 -9.09 0.69
N TRP A 155 -21.05 -8.01 -0.10
CA TRP A 155 -21.10 -6.66 0.46
C TRP A 155 -22.42 -6.34 1.15
N ALA A 156 -23.56 -6.84 0.65
CA ALA A 156 -24.86 -6.68 1.30
C ALA A 156 -24.86 -7.32 2.69
N SER A 157 -24.37 -8.55 2.81
CA SER A 157 -24.26 -9.23 4.11
C SER A 157 -23.33 -8.50 5.08
N VAL A 158 -22.19 -7.98 4.61
CA VAL A 158 -21.28 -7.19 5.45
C VAL A 158 -21.92 -5.86 5.89
N ILE A 159 -22.61 -5.16 4.99
CA ILE A 159 -23.29 -3.91 5.29
C ILE A 159 -24.42 -4.13 6.31
N GLU A 160 -25.26 -5.13 6.10
CA GLU A 160 -26.34 -5.48 7.02
C GLU A 160 -25.79 -5.86 8.41
N ALA A 161 -24.81 -6.76 8.47
CA ALA A 161 -24.20 -7.16 9.74
C ALA A 161 -23.50 -6.00 10.47
N SER A 162 -22.89 -5.08 9.71
CA SER A 162 -22.18 -3.93 10.29
C SER A 162 -23.10 -2.83 10.80
N THR A 163 -24.25 -2.62 10.17
CA THR A 163 -25.13 -1.46 10.42
C THR A 163 -26.45 -1.83 11.10
N GLY A 164 -26.89 -3.08 10.95
CA GLY A 164 -28.23 -3.54 11.30
C GLY A 164 -29.32 -3.08 10.33
N CYS A 165 -28.97 -2.52 9.17
CA CYS A 165 -29.91 -2.05 8.17
C CYS A 165 -29.87 -2.95 6.93
N SER A 166 -31.02 -3.53 6.58
CA SER A 166 -31.22 -4.41 5.43
C SER A 166 -31.97 -3.73 4.28
N ASP A 167 -32.10 -2.39 4.30
CA ASP A 167 -32.74 -1.63 3.24
C ASP A 167 -31.95 -1.79 1.92
N PRO A 168 -32.55 -2.33 0.84
CA PRO A 168 -31.83 -2.54 -0.42
C PRO A 168 -31.30 -1.25 -1.05
N GLN A 169 -31.96 -0.11 -0.83
CA GLN A 169 -31.50 1.17 -1.36
C GLN A 169 -30.33 1.72 -0.54
N TYR A 170 -30.23 1.39 0.75
CA TYR A 170 -29.04 1.71 1.54
C TYR A 170 -27.81 0.99 1.02
N PHE A 171 -27.95 -0.30 0.73
CA PHE A 171 -26.91 -1.09 0.10
C PHE A 171 -26.51 -0.48 -1.24
N GLU A 172 -27.46 -0.15 -2.11
CA GLU A 172 -27.17 0.40 -3.43
C GLU A 172 -26.39 1.71 -3.35
N ASP A 173 -26.80 2.62 -2.46
CA ASP A 173 -26.15 3.91 -2.30
C ASP A 173 -24.71 3.80 -1.78
N LEU A 174 -24.45 2.85 -0.87
CA LEU A 174 -23.09 2.52 -0.44
C LEU A 174 -22.29 1.87 -1.57
N TYR A 175 -22.90 0.93 -2.29
CA TYR A 175 -22.26 0.21 -3.37
C TYR A 175 -21.79 1.16 -4.49
N GLN A 176 -22.66 2.08 -4.90
CA GLN A 176 -22.37 3.11 -5.91
C GLN A 176 -21.34 4.13 -5.40
N TYR A 177 -21.37 4.49 -4.12
CA TYR A 177 -20.32 5.33 -3.54
C TYR A 177 -18.93 4.68 -3.72
N TYR A 178 -18.77 3.41 -3.33
CA TYR A 178 -17.50 2.68 -3.45
C TYR A 178 -17.15 2.27 -4.88
N ALA A 179 -18.10 2.29 -5.83
CA ALA A 179 -17.83 2.13 -7.27
C ALA A 179 -17.28 3.40 -7.94
N SER A 180 -17.28 4.54 -7.24
CA SER A 180 -16.81 5.82 -7.77
C SER A 180 -15.41 6.18 -7.29
N ALA A 181 -14.64 6.90 -8.12
CA ALA A 181 -13.34 7.42 -7.72
C ALA A 181 -13.37 8.30 -6.46
N ARG A 182 -14.50 8.96 -6.14
CA ARG A 182 -14.64 9.79 -4.94
C ARG A 182 -14.35 9.02 -3.65
N ALA A 183 -14.68 7.72 -3.62
CA ALA A 183 -14.43 6.89 -2.44
C ALA A 183 -12.96 6.56 -2.21
N TRP A 184 -12.08 6.83 -3.19
CA TRP A 184 -10.70 6.36 -3.22
C TRP A 184 -9.72 7.50 -3.46
N ARG A 185 -8.52 7.34 -2.91
CA ARG A 185 -7.37 8.21 -3.16
C ARG A 185 -6.12 7.36 -3.30
N LEU A 186 -5.13 7.87 -4.01
CA LEU A 186 -3.79 7.28 -3.99
C LEU A 186 -3.19 7.43 -2.59
N ILE A 187 -2.55 6.36 -2.11
CA ILE A 187 -1.81 6.40 -0.84
C ILE A 187 -0.54 7.21 -1.00
N ASP A 188 0.18 6.97 -2.09
CA ASP A 188 1.35 7.75 -2.51
C ASP A 188 0.95 8.71 -3.65
N PRO A 189 0.88 10.02 -3.39
CA PRO A 189 0.54 11.02 -4.41
C PRO A 189 1.53 11.06 -5.59
N HIS A 190 2.77 10.60 -5.39
CA HIS A 190 3.84 10.60 -6.38
C HIS A 190 4.02 9.25 -7.07
N ALA A 191 3.09 8.30 -6.89
CA ALA A 191 3.14 6.97 -7.49
C ALA A 191 3.36 7.00 -9.02
N GLY A 192 2.73 7.97 -9.70
CA GLY A 192 2.84 8.11 -11.16
C GLY A 192 4.27 8.35 -11.65
N GLU A 193 5.08 9.12 -10.91
CA GLU A 193 6.48 9.40 -11.26
C GLU A 193 7.33 8.12 -11.19
N ALA A 194 7.14 7.35 -10.12
CA ALA A 194 7.82 6.08 -9.93
C ALA A 194 7.43 5.03 -10.97
N PHE A 195 6.13 4.91 -11.28
CA PHE A 195 5.66 3.99 -12.32
C PHE A 195 6.12 4.40 -13.72
N SER A 196 6.19 5.71 -14.02
CA SER A 196 6.77 6.17 -15.29
C SER A 196 8.24 5.75 -15.41
N ALA A 197 9.05 6.02 -14.38
CA ALA A 197 10.47 5.67 -14.37
C ALA A 197 10.69 4.15 -14.50
N LEU A 198 9.89 3.34 -13.80
CA LEU A 198 9.93 1.87 -13.91
C LEU A 198 9.62 1.39 -15.34
N ARG A 199 8.58 1.95 -15.97
CA ARG A 199 8.20 1.59 -17.34
C ARG A 199 9.24 2.03 -18.36
N GLU A 200 9.82 3.21 -18.20
CA GLU A 200 10.94 3.70 -19.02
C GLU A 200 12.18 2.80 -18.89
N ALA A 201 12.41 2.23 -17.71
CA ALA A 201 13.45 1.23 -17.46
C ALA A 201 13.09 -0.19 -17.98
N GLY A 202 11.92 -0.36 -18.62
CA GLY A 202 11.48 -1.63 -19.20
C GLY A 202 10.79 -2.59 -18.22
N VAL A 203 10.46 -2.13 -17.01
CA VAL A 203 9.72 -2.93 -16.02
C VAL A 203 8.24 -2.98 -16.40
N LYS A 204 7.66 -4.18 -16.40
CA LYS A 204 6.23 -4.42 -16.58
C LYS A 204 5.49 -4.30 -15.26
N ILE A 205 4.31 -3.67 -15.25
CA ILE A 205 3.58 -3.42 -14.00
C ILE A 205 2.19 -4.06 -14.06
N ALA A 206 1.83 -4.82 -13.03
CA ALA A 206 0.47 -5.34 -12.89
C ALA A 206 -0.13 -5.04 -11.51
N VAL A 207 -1.44 -4.83 -11.50
CA VAL A 207 -2.22 -4.84 -10.24
C VAL A 207 -2.63 -6.27 -9.91
N VAL A 208 -2.42 -6.70 -8.66
CA VAL A 208 -2.85 -8.01 -8.14
C VAL A 208 -3.67 -7.80 -6.87
N SER A 209 -4.99 -7.90 -6.97
CA SER A 209 -5.87 -7.49 -5.85
C SER A 209 -7.03 -8.45 -5.59
N ASN A 210 -7.29 -8.64 -4.29
CA ASN A 210 -8.53 -9.24 -3.80
C ASN A 210 -9.62 -8.19 -3.85
N PHE A 211 -10.24 -8.05 -5.02
CA PHE A 211 -11.25 -7.04 -5.33
C PHE A 211 -12.31 -7.63 -6.25
N ASP A 212 -13.45 -6.96 -6.33
CA ASP A 212 -14.50 -7.26 -7.29
C ASP A 212 -14.33 -6.47 -8.62
N THR A 213 -15.27 -6.66 -9.55
CA THR A 213 -15.25 -6.07 -10.90
C THR A 213 -15.23 -4.54 -10.94
N ARG A 214 -15.43 -3.84 -9.81
CA ARG A 214 -15.39 -2.37 -9.75
C ARG A 214 -13.99 -1.78 -9.86
N LEU A 215 -12.91 -2.56 -9.62
CA LEU A 215 -11.57 -1.99 -9.55
C LEU A 215 -11.13 -1.31 -10.85
N ARG A 216 -11.42 -1.91 -12.02
CA ARG A 216 -11.08 -1.34 -13.34
C ARG A 216 -11.70 0.05 -13.52
N PRO A 217 -13.04 0.22 -13.45
CA PRO A 217 -13.66 1.54 -13.52
C PRO A 217 -13.12 2.55 -12.50
N ILE A 218 -12.75 2.11 -11.29
CA ILE A 218 -12.18 2.98 -10.26
C ILE A 218 -10.82 3.52 -10.72
N LEU A 219 -9.93 2.67 -11.22
CA LEU A 219 -8.61 3.07 -11.72
C LEU A 219 -8.72 3.97 -12.96
N GLU A 220 -9.72 3.75 -13.81
CA GLU A 220 -9.99 4.60 -14.99
C GLU A 220 -10.42 6.00 -14.55
N GLN A 221 -11.39 6.09 -13.63
CA GLN A 221 -11.87 7.37 -13.10
C GLN A 221 -10.80 8.13 -12.31
N LEU A 222 -9.86 7.42 -11.67
CA LEU A 222 -8.71 8.01 -10.99
C LEU A 222 -7.59 8.45 -11.95
N GLY A 223 -7.70 8.14 -13.25
CA GLY A 223 -6.71 8.51 -14.26
C GLY A 223 -5.38 7.76 -14.15
N CYS A 224 -5.37 6.58 -13.51
CA CYS A 224 -4.15 5.81 -13.27
C CYS A 224 -4.13 4.44 -13.98
N SER A 225 -5.14 4.11 -14.78
CA SER A 225 -5.19 2.83 -15.50
C SER A 225 -3.99 2.62 -16.44
N ASP A 226 -3.52 3.69 -17.08
CA ASP A 226 -2.40 3.63 -18.04
C ASP A 226 -1.03 3.36 -17.41
N TRP A 227 -0.96 3.27 -16.08
CA TRP A 227 0.25 2.90 -15.35
C TRP A 227 0.51 1.39 -15.41
N PHE A 228 -0.50 0.58 -15.71
CA PHE A 228 -0.45 -0.87 -15.59
C PHE A 228 -0.52 -1.54 -16.96
N ASP A 229 0.37 -2.50 -17.19
CA ASP A 229 0.32 -3.38 -18.37
C ASP A 229 -0.74 -4.48 -18.21
N ALA A 230 -1.05 -4.88 -16.97
CA ALA A 230 -2.06 -5.91 -16.68
C ALA A 230 -2.76 -5.70 -15.34
N LEU A 231 -3.93 -6.32 -15.19
CA LEU A 231 -4.67 -6.39 -13.93
C LEU A 231 -5.13 -7.83 -13.71
N ALA A 232 -4.79 -8.39 -12.55
CA ALA A 232 -5.26 -9.67 -12.02
C ALA A 232 -6.16 -9.41 -10.81
N ILE A 233 -7.46 -9.40 -11.04
CA ILE A 233 -8.50 -9.11 -10.05
C ILE A 233 -9.12 -10.43 -9.61
N SER A 234 -9.23 -10.69 -8.31
CA SER A 234 -9.67 -12.00 -7.80
C SER A 234 -11.03 -12.45 -8.32
N ALA A 235 -11.96 -11.52 -8.58
CA ALA A 235 -13.27 -11.86 -9.15
C ALA A 235 -13.21 -12.27 -10.63
N GLU A 236 -12.20 -11.81 -11.37
CA GLU A 236 -11.99 -12.14 -12.79
C GLU A 236 -11.12 -13.39 -12.95
N VAL A 237 -10.19 -13.61 -12.02
CA VAL A 237 -9.26 -14.75 -12.02
C VAL A 237 -9.82 -15.96 -11.28
N GLU A 238 -10.90 -15.76 -10.52
CA GLU A 238 -11.53 -16.76 -9.65
C GLU A 238 -10.58 -17.33 -8.57
N ALA A 239 -9.57 -16.55 -8.17
CA ALA A 239 -8.63 -16.89 -7.12
C ALA A 239 -8.23 -15.64 -6.33
N GLU A 240 -8.31 -15.70 -4.99
CA GLU A 240 -7.88 -14.63 -4.10
C GLU A 240 -6.54 -14.93 -3.44
N LYS A 241 -5.70 -13.90 -3.27
CA LYS A 241 -4.52 -13.96 -2.42
C LYS A 241 -4.89 -14.50 -1.02
N PRO A 242 -4.13 -15.44 -0.44
CA PRO A 242 -2.76 -15.83 -0.81
C PRO A 242 -2.66 -16.96 -1.86
N ASN A 243 -3.73 -17.32 -2.58
CA ASN A 243 -3.65 -18.38 -3.59
C ASN A 243 -2.62 -18.01 -4.67
N PRO A 244 -1.61 -18.85 -4.97
CA PRO A 244 -0.56 -18.54 -5.94
C PRO A 244 -1.09 -18.28 -7.35
N THR A 245 -2.26 -18.84 -7.70
CA THR A 245 -2.89 -18.72 -9.02
C THR A 245 -3.03 -17.26 -9.46
N ILE A 246 -3.39 -16.34 -8.56
CA ILE A 246 -3.60 -14.94 -8.94
C ILE A 246 -2.29 -14.22 -9.30
N PHE A 247 -1.19 -14.54 -8.61
CA PHE A 247 0.14 -14.00 -8.91
C PHE A 247 0.69 -14.58 -10.22
N LEU A 248 0.56 -15.90 -10.40
CA LEU A 248 0.95 -16.58 -11.63
C LEU A 248 0.18 -16.04 -12.83
N ARG A 249 -1.12 -15.77 -12.67
CA ARG A 249 -1.93 -15.15 -13.71
C ARG A 249 -1.45 -13.75 -14.06
N ALA A 250 -1.07 -12.93 -13.07
CA ALA A 250 -0.47 -11.62 -13.33
C ALA A 250 0.83 -11.74 -14.13
N CYS A 251 1.72 -12.65 -13.74
CA CYS A 251 2.98 -12.92 -14.43
C CYS A 251 2.77 -13.39 -15.89
N GLU A 252 1.80 -14.28 -16.11
CA GLU A 252 1.39 -14.75 -17.43
C GLU A 252 0.92 -13.59 -18.33
N LEU A 253 0.07 -12.71 -17.81
CA LEU A 253 -0.42 -11.52 -18.53
C LEU A 253 0.72 -10.56 -18.91
N LEU A 254 1.75 -10.47 -18.07
CA LEU A 254 2.94 -9.65 -18.34
C LEU A 254 3.95 -10.33 -19.27
N GLY A 255 3.87 -11.65 -19.45
CA GLY A 255 4.88 -12.43 -20.16
C GLY A 255 6.24 -12.45 -19.43
N VAL A 256 6.21 -12.39 -18.09
CA VAL A 256 7.40 -12.39 -17.23
C VAL A 256 7.33 -13.60 -16.30
N PRO A 257 8.39 -14.38 -16.11
CA PRO A 257 8.37 -15.50 -15.17
C PRO A 257 8.35 -14.99 -13.72
N PRO A 258 7.70 -15.71 -12.78
CA PRO A 258 7.51 -15.22 -11.41
C PRO A 258 8.83 -14.91 -10.70
N GLU A 259 9.90 -15.66 -10.95
CA GLU A 259 11.23 -15.40 -10.37
C GLU A 259 11.83 -14.03 -10.74
N GLU A 260 11.34 -13.40 -11.82
CA GLU A 260 11.74 -12.06 -12.25
C GLU A 260 10.73 -10.98 -11.83
N ALA A 261 9.73 -11.32 -11.00
CA ALA A 261 8.73 -10.41 -10.48
C ALA A 261 8.94 -10.13 -8.99
N VAL A 262 8.68 -8.89 -8.59
CA VAL A 262 8.54 -8.49 -7.17
C VAL A 262 7.10 -8.08 -6.89
N HIS A 263 6.53 -8.55 -5.77
CA HIS A 263 5.20 -8.11 -5.32
C HIS A 263 5.28 -7.12 -4.15
N VAL A 264 4.44 -6.09 -4.17
CA VAL A 264 4.30 -5.12 -3.09
C VAL A 264 2.85 -5.08 -2.63
N GLY A 265 2.61 -5.28 -1.33
CA GLY A 265 1.26 -5.23 -0.77
C GLY A 265 1.23 -5.00 0.75
N ASP A 266 0.04 -4.83 1.34
CA ASP A 266 -0.11 -4.36 2.72
C ASP A 266 -0.33 -5.48 3.77
N ASP A 267 -0.56 -6.71 3.31
CA ASP A 267 -0.85 -7.85 4.16
C ASP A 267 0.21 -8.93 4.06
N ARG A 268 0.82 -9.25 5.21
CA ARG A 268 1.93 -10.21 5.28
C ARG A 268 1.56 -11.61 4.77
N ARG A 269 0.32 -12.06 4.99
CA ARG A 269 -0.13 -13.38 4.52
C ARG A 269 -0.51 -13.31 3.06
N ASN A 270 -1.39 -12.38 2.70
CA ASN A 270 -1.94 -12.34 1.35
C ASN A 270 -0.88 -11.93 0.34
N ASP A 271 -0.09 -10.91 0.64
CA ASP A 271 0.85 -10.30 -0.30
C ASP A 271 2.24 -10.92 -0.20
N VAL A 272 2.83 -10.96 1.00
CA VAL A 272 4.23 -11.39 1.13
C VAL A 272 4.36 -12.91 1.03
N TRP A 273 3.59 -13.66 1.82
CA TRP A 273 3.65 -15.12 1.77
C TRP A 273 3.03 -15.67 0.49
N GLY A 274 1.86 -15.15 0.08
CA GLY A 274 1.22 -15.57 -1.17
C GLY A 274 2.11 -15.40 -2.40
N ALA A 275 2.80 -14.26 -2.55
CA ALA A 275 3.72 -14.04 -3.66
C ALA A 275 4.94 -14.98 -3.61
N ARG A 276 5.51 -15.20 -2.43
CA ARG A 276 6.65 -16.13 -2.27
C ARG A 276 6.26 -17.58 -2.59
N ASP A 277 5.07 -18.00 -2.15
CA ASP A 277 4.52 -19.32 -2.45
C ASP A 277 4.23 -19.49 -3.96
N ALA A 278 3.96 -18.39 -4.67
CA ALA A 278 3.84 -18.36 -6.13
C ALA A 278 5.18 -18.38 -6.88
N GLY A 279 6.31 -18.29 -6.17
CA GLY A 279 7.64 -18.24 -6.75
C GLY A 279 8.11 -16.85 -7.17
N CYS A 280 7.46 -15.78 -6.70
CA CYS A 280 7.94 -14.42 -6.95
C CYS A 280 9.36 -14.23 -6.40
N GLY A 281 10.24 -13.60 -7.18
CA GLY A 281 11.65 -13.39 -6.83
C GLY A 281 11.83 -12.60 -5.53
N ASP A 282 10.94 -11.64 -5.26
CA ASP A 282 10.87 -10.94 -3.99
C ASP A 282 9.42 -10.54 -3.65
N ALA A 283 9.18 -10.21 -2.37
CA ALA A 283 7.91 -9.64 -1.92
C ALA A 283 8.12 -8.71 -0.73
N TRP A 284 7.59 -7.49 -0.83
CA TRP A 284 7.77 -6.41 0.15
C TRP A 284 6.45 -6.00 0.78
N LEU A 285 6.47 -5.81 2.10
CA LEU A 285 5.34 -5.31 2.86
C LEU A 285 5.30 -3.77 2.83
N TRP A 286 4.21 -3.22 2.31
CA TRP A 286 3.93 -1.78 2.34
C TRP A 286 3.79 -1.27 3.78
N GLY A 287 4.46 -0.15 4.08
CA GLY A 287 4.52 0.46 5.40
C GLY A 287 5.52 -0.18 6.38
N ASP A 288 6.27 -1.21 5.96
CA ASP A 288 7.31 -1.88 6.76
C ASP A 288 8.61 -2.02 5.95
N ASP A 289 8.56 -2.72 4.81
CA ASP A 289 9.71 -2.92 3.92
C ASP A 289 9.91 -1.78 2.92
N VAL A 290 8.83 -1.12 2.51
CA VAL A 290 8.80 0.06 1.62
C VAL A 290 7.65 0.98 2.00
N THR A 291 7.83 2.30 1.83
CA THR A 291 6.86 3.32 2.27
C THR A 291 6.39 4.27 1.16
N SER A 292 7.03 4.20 -0.01
CA SER A 292 6.67 4.96 -1.22
C SER A 292 7.01 4.16 -2.48
N PHE A 293 6.39 4.47 -3.61
CA PHE A 293 6.76 3.84 -4.88
C PHE A 293 8.11 4.33 -5.41
N ALA A 294 8.57 5.51 -5.00
CA ALA A 294 9.94 5.97 -5.28
C ALA A 294 10.99 5.06 -4.59
N GLU A 295 10.69 4.62 -3.36
CA GLU A 295 11.51 3.63 -2.64
C GLU A 295 11.46 2.26 -3.32
N VAL A 296 10.27 1.81 -3.76
CA VAL A 296 10.11 0.58 -4.57
C VAL A 296 10.99 0.64 -5.81
N ALA A 297 10.89 1.71 -6.60
CA ALA A 297 11.69 1.88 -7.81
C ALA A 297 13.20 1.91 -7.52
N THR A 298 13.62 2.65 -6.48
CA THR A 298 15.03 2.72 -6.07
C THR A 298 15.56 1.34 -5.66
N ARG A 299 14.76 0.56 -4.93
CA ARG A 299 15.11 -0.81 -4.51
C ARG A 299 15.15 -1.78 -5.69
N MET A 300 14.36 -1.53 -6.73
CA MET A 300 14.45 -2.22 -8.02
C MET A 300 15.63 -1.74 -8.88
N GLY A 301 16.43 -0.77 -8.43
CA GLY A 301 17.59 -0.24 -9.15
C GLY A 301 17.25 0.87 -10.15
N VAL A 302 16.03 1.41 -10.11
CA VAL A 302 15.55 2.46 -11.00
C VAL A 302 15.54 3.81 -10.27
N ALA A 303 16.21 4.81 -10.84
CA ALA A 303 16.20 6.16 -10.30
C ALA A 303 14.89 6.88 -10.67
N VAL A 304 14.23 7.47 -9.67
CA VAL A 304 13.09 8.37 -9.86
C VAL A 304 13.60 9.80 -9.68
N ALA A 305 13.22 10.70 -10.60
CA ALA A 305 13.49 12.12 -10.43
C ALA A 305 12.74 12.61 -9.19
N GLU A 306 13.40 13.34 -8.29
CA GLU A 306 12.70 13.93 -7.16
C GLU A 306 11.75 15.00 -7.70
N ALA A 307 10.46 14.94 -7.33
CA ALA A 307 9.54 16.04 -7.55
C ALA A 307 10.13 17.31 -6.93
N GLU A 308 10.32 18.36 -7.71
CA GLU A 308 10.62 19.67 -7.14
C GLU A 308 9.43 20.05 -6.26
N GLU A 309 9.63 20.14 -4.94
CA GLU A 309 8.65 20.75 -4.06
C GLU A 309 8.33 22.14 -4.64
N PRO A 310 7.05 22.50 -4.82
CA PRO A 310 6.73 23.85 -5.23
C PRO A 310 7.30 24.79 -4.17
N LEU A 311 8.27 25.61 -4.58
CA LEU A 311 8.78 26.74 -3.81
C LEU A 311 7.56 27.48 -3.27
N VAL A 312 7.34 27.37 -1.96
CA VAL A 312 6.31 28.12 -1.25
C VAL A 312 6.66 29.59 -1.44
N ALA A 313 5.93 30.26 -2.34
CA ALA A 313 6.04 31.68 -2.62
C ALA A 313 5.28 32.50 -1.58
#